data_AF-A0A0G4P8R1-F1
#
_entry.id   AF-A0A0G4P8R1-F1
#
_cell.length_a   1.000
_cell.length_b   1.000
_cell.length_c   1.000
_cell.angle_alpha   90.00
_cell.angle_beta   90.00
_cell.angle_gamma   90.00
#
_symmetry.space_group_name_H-M   'P 1'
#
loop_
_entity.id
_entity.type
_entity.pdbx_description
1 polymer ?
#
loop_
_entity_poly.entity_id
_entity_poly.type
_entity_poly.pdbx_seq_one_letter_code
_entity_poly.pdbx_strand_id
1 'polypeptide(L)'
;MEKGNIVSSASRPPSACDILQPLSHTCLLPSSGALAAQAREQQSENFALTAGSPTSSKASSSDAGEEVQKRNETIQQMCDEDDEGVRTWKRVVVEYR
;
A
#
# COMPACT_ATOMS: atom_id res chain seq x y z
N MET A 1 26.17 49.67 -26.48
CA MET A 1 25.84 48.26 -26.84
C MET A 1 26.81 47.39 -26.04
N GLU A 2 26.35 46.76 -24.97
CA GLU A 2 26.05 45.30 -24.91
C GLU A 2 27.30 44.48 -24.49
N LYS A 3 27.31 43.51 -23.59
CA LYS A 3 26.30 42.80 -22.79
C LYS A 3 26.96 42.39 -21.45
N GLY A 4 26.18 42.40 -20.37
CA GLY A 4 26.58 41.80 -19.10
C GLY A 4 26.68 40.27 -19.22
N ASN A 5 27.81 39.71 -18.81
CA ASN A 5 28.01 38.27 -18.63
C ASN A 5 27.44 37.88 -17.25
N ILE A 6 26.14 37.55 -17.22
CA ILE A 6 25.59 36.78 -16.11
C ILE A 6 26.07 35.35 -16.27
N VAL A 7 27.17 35.01 -15.60
CA VAL A 7 27.47 33.62 -15.29
C VAL A 7 26.38 33.15 -14.32
N SER A 8 25.26 32.70 -14.88
CA SER A 8 24.28 31.91 -14.14
C SER A 8 24.99 30.63 -13.75
N SER A 9 25.47 30.59 -12.51
CA SER A 9 25.84 29.38 -11.79
C SER A 9 24.61 28.48 -11.79
N ALA A 10 24.43 27.72 -12.87
CA ALA A 10 23.38 26.73 -12.98
C ALA A 10 23.75 25.60 -12.00
N SER A 11 23.42 25.78 -10.71
CA SER A 11 23.39 24.69 -9.75
C SER A 11 22.40 23.68 -10.30
N ARG A 12 22.93 22.55 -10.78
CA ARG A 12 22.12 21.41 -11.21
C ARG A 12 21.13 21.09 -10.07
N PRO A 13 19.82 21.02 -10.33
CA PRO A 13 18.89 20.59 -9.29
C PRO A 13 19.30 19.20 -8.83
N PRO A 14 19.28 18.92 -7.52
CA PRO A 14 19.59 17.59 -7.00
C PRO A 14 18.70 16.56 -7.71
N SER A 15 19.25 15.38 -8.00
CA SER A 15 18.45 14.29 -8.53
C SER A 15 17.30 14.04 -7.55
N ALA A 16 16.11 13.70 -8.04
CA ALA A 16 14.98 13.37 -7.15
C ALA A 16 15.34 12.27 -6.14
N CYS A 17 16.31 11.42 -6.49
CA CYS A 17 16.86 10.38 -5.60
C CYS A 17 17.72 10.92 -4.46
N ASP A 18 18.27 12.13 -4.57
CA ASP A 18 19.10 12.75 -3.52
C ASP A 18 18.25 13.43 -2.43
N ILE A 19 16.97 13.70 -2.73
CA ILE A 19 16.03 14.39 -1.82
C ILE A 19 15.41 13.40 -0.82
N LEU A 20 15.23 12.14 -1.24
CA LEU A 20 14.65 11.08 -0.41
C LEU A 20 15.74 10.09 -0.01
N GLN A 21 16.31 10.27 1.18
CA GLN A 21 17.13 9.25 1.82
C GLN A 21 16.30 7.95 1.95
N PRO A 22 16.89 6.76 1.74
CA PRO A 22 16.20 5.50 2.03
C PRO A 22 15.69 5.49 3.48
N LEU A 23 14.47 5.02 3.71
CA LEU A 23 13.89 4.97 5.06
C LEU A 23 14.77 4.20 6.05
N SER A 24 15.53 3.23 5.55
CA SER A 24 16.54 2.49 6.32
C SER A 24 17.62 3.38 6.96
N HIS A 25 17.82 4.61 6.50
CA HIS A 25 18.80 5.55 7.03
C HIS A 25 18.20 6.50 8.09
N THR A 26 16.87 6.60 8.16
CA THR A 26 16.18 7.55 9.04
C THR A 26 15.43 6.88 10.18
N CYS A 27 15.11 5.59 10.07
CA CYS A 27 14.42 4.88 11.13
C CYS A 27 15.08 3.53 11.45
N LEU A 28 15.29 3.31 12.75
CA LEU A 28 15.55 1.99 13.29
C LEU A 28 14.21 1.24 13.26
N LEU A 29 13.95 0.53 12.16
CA LEU A 29 12.76 -0.30 12.05
C LEU A 29 12.91 -1.55 12.92
N PRO A 30 11.86 -1.95 13.66
CA PRO A 30 11.89 -3.21 14.38
C PRO A 30 12.12 -4.37 13.41
N SER A 31 12.80 -5.41 13.87
CA SER A 31 12.96 -6.60 13.05
C SER A 31 11.59 -7.20 12.72
N SER A 32 11.46 -7.81 11.54
CA SER A 32 10.23 -8.52 11.17
C SER A 32 9.82 -9.56 12.22
N GLY A 33 10.79 -10.17 12.91
CA GLY A 33 10.54 -11.11 14.00
C GLY A 33 9.92 -10.45 15.24
N ALA A 34 10.35 -9.23 15.59
CA ALA A 34 9.77 -8.48 16.70
C ALA A 34 8.30 -8.11 16.43
N LEU A 35 7.99 -7.64 15.21
CA LEU A 35 6.61 -7.38 14.79
C LEU A 35 5.74 -8.65 14.79
N ALA A 36 6.28 -9.76 14.28
CA ALA A 36 5.56 -11.03 14.27
C ALA A 36 5.27 -11.56 15.69
N ALA A 37 6.19 -11.35 16.64
CA ALA A 37 5.97 -11.71 18.04
C ALA A 37 4.85 -10.87 18.66
N GLN A 38 4.88 -9.55 18.47
CA GLN A 38 3.86 -8.63 18.98
C GLN A 38 2.47 -8.93 18.41
N ALA A 39 2.37 -9.25 17.11
CA ALA A 39 1.10 -9.60 16.47
C ALA A 39 0.45 -10.85 17.09
N ARG A 40 1.26 -11.83 17.51
CA ARG A 40 0.78 -13.06 18.15
C ARG A 40 0.27 -12.81 19.58
N GLU A 41 0.93 -11.92 20.31
CA GLU A 41 0.52 -11.54 21.67
C GLU A 41 -0.85 -10.83 21.66
N GLN A 42 -1.04 -9.85 20.77
CA GLN A 42 -2.31 -9.15 20.58
C GLN A 42 -3.48 -10.10 20.25
N GLN A 43 -3.23 -11.14 19.45
CA GLN A 43 -4.24 -12.16 19.15
C GLN A 43 -4.58 -13.01 20.37
N SER A 44 -3.59 -13.32 21.21
CA SER A 44 -3.80 -14.13 22.41
C SER A 44 -4.61 -13.39 23.48
N GLU A 45 -4.39 -12.09 23.65
CA GLU A 45 -5.13 -11.24 24.58
C GLU A 45 -6.58 -11.04 24.12
N ASN A 46 -6.79 -10.84 22.81
CA ASN A 46 -8.13 -10.70 22.23
C ASN A 46 -8.96 -11.99 22.33
N PHE A 47 -8.32 -13.16 22.28
CA PHE A 47 -9.02 -14.45 22.42
C PHE A 47 -9.41 -14.79 23.86
N ALA A 48 -8.70 -14.24 24.86
CA ALA A 48 -8.98 -14.52 26.27
C ALA A 48 -10.29 -13.88 26.79
N LEU A 49 -10.80 -12.84 26.12
CA LEU A 49 -12.02 -12.13 26.50
C LEU A 49 -13.31 -12.67 25.84
N THR A 50 -13.23 -13.69 24.97
CA THR A 50 -14.40 -14.17 24.20
C THR A 50 -14.80 -15.62 24.47
N ALA A 51 -14.24 -16.26 25.50
CA ALA A 51 -14.52 -17.66 25.83
C ALA A 51 -15.87 -17.86 26.58
N GLY A 52 -16.94 -17.22 26.10
CA GLY A 52 -18.29 -17.37 26.66
C GLY A 52 -19.38 -17.28 25.58
N SER A 53 -19.80 -18.45 25.09
CA SER A 53 -20.99 -18.72 24.25
C SER A 53 -20.81 -18.70 22.72
N PRO A 54 -21.10 -19.82 22.02
CA PRO A 54 -21.24 -19.86 20.57
C PRO A 54 -22.69 -19.53 20.20
N THR A 55 -22.95 -18.32 19.72
CA THR A 55 -24.17 -18.03 18.98
C THR A 55 -23.83 -17.48 17.61
N SER A 56 -24.31 -18.21 16.62
CA SER A 56 -24.51 -17.78 15.24
C SER A 56 -24.99 -16.33 15.18
N SER A 57 -24.24 -15.48 14.48
CA SER A 57 -24.72 -14.47 13.52
C SER A 57 -23.63 -13.44 13.24
N LYS A 58 -23.20 -13.39 11.97
CA LYS A 58 -22.73 -12.20 11.24
C LYS A 58 -21.81 -11.25 12.02
N ALA A 59 -20.51 -11.47 11.89
CA ALA A 59 -19.50 -10.47 12.26
C ALA A 59 -19.63 -9.26 11.33
N SER A 60 -20.45 -8.29 11.74
CA SER A 60 -20.31 -6.90 11.34
C SER A 60 -19.03 -6.40 11.98
N SER A 61 -17.95 -6.30 11.22
CA SER A 61 -16.75 -5.59 11.65
C SER A 61 -17.10 -4.10 11.75
N SER A 62 -17.34 -3.61 12.96
CA SER A 62 -17.27 -2.16 13.21
C SER A 62 -15.80 -1.77 13.29
N ASP A 63 -15.21 -1.51 12.13
CA ASP A 63 -13.97 -0.74 12.06
C ASP A 63 -14.37 0.74 12.06
N ALA A 64 -14.18 1.39 13.22
CA ALA A 64 -14.38 2.81 13.38
C ALA A 64 -13.17 3.55 12.79
N GLY A 65 -13.11 3.57 11.46
CA GLY A 65 -12.15 4.30 10.67
C GLY A 65 -12.72 4.36 9.26
N GLU A 66 -13.36 5.47 8.91
CA GLU A 66 -13.86 5.83 7.57
C GLU A 66 -14.30 4.62 6.72
N GLU A 67 -15.60 4.28 6.79
CA GLU A 67 -16.19 3.17 6.02
C GLU A 67 -16.05 3.45 4.51
N VAL A 68 -14.91 3.08 3.94
CA VAL A 68 -14.61 3.13 2.50
C VAL A 68 -15.44 2.03 1.84
N GLN A 69 -16.72 2.33 1.66
CA GLN A 69 -17.70 1.37 1.18
C GLN A 69 -17.44 1.12 -0.31
N LYS A 70 -17.11 -0.12 -0.67
CA LYS A 70 -17.00 -0.53 -2.08
C LYS A 70 -18.28 -0.17 -2.83
N ARG A 71 -18.15 0.70 -3.82
CA ARG A 71 -19.24 1.26 -4.61
C ARG A 71 -19.56 0.41 -5.83
N ASN A 72 -18.53 -0.04 -6.56
CA ASN A 72 -18.70 -0.89 -7.73
C ASN A 72 -17.50 -1.83 -7.93
N GLU A 73 -17.67 -2.82 -8.81
CA GLU A 73 -16.58 -3.62 -9.36
C GLU A 73 -16.86 -3.92 -10.82
N THR A 74 -15.87 -3.73 -11.69
CA THR A 74 -15.94 -4.06 -13.11
C THR A 74 -14.77 -4.96 -13.50
N ILE A 75 -15.07 -6.03 -14.21
CA ILE A 75 -14.08 -6.99 -14.70
C ILE A 75 -14.00 -6.88 -16.22
N GLN A 76 -12.78 -6.73 -16.75
CA GLN A 76 -12.50 -6.80 -18.19
C GLN A 76 -11.53 -7.94 -18.45
N GLN A 77 -11.95 -8.89 -19.29
CA GLN A 77 -11.09 -9.94 -19.81
C GLN A 77 -10.49 -9.45 -21.14
N MET A 78 -9.20 -9.68 -21.32
CA MET A 78 -8.44 -9.30 -22.52
C MET A 78 -7.66 -10.51 -23.03
N CYS A 79 -7.47 -10.54 -24.34
CA CYS A 79 -6.74 -11.58 -25.04
C CYS A 79 -5.90 -10.96 -26.16
N ASP A 80 -4.62 -11.32 -26.21
CA ASP A 80 -3.69 -10.94 -27.26
C ASP A 80 -3.03 -12.21 -27.80
N GLU A 81 -2.94 -12.34 -29.12
CA GLU A 81 -2.19 -13.41 -29.78
C GLU A 81 -0.83 -12.89 -30.22
N ASP A 82 0.24 -13.50 -29.71
CA ASP A 82 1.62 -13.25 -30.10
C ASP A 82 2.25 -14.53 -30.71
N ASP A 83 3.52 -14.44 -31.12
CA ASP A 83 4.25 -15.58 -31.71
C ASP A 83 4.44 -16.76 -30.72
N GLU A 84 4.23 -16.53 -29.42
CA GLU A 84 4.29 -17.53 -28.33
C GLU A 84 2.90 -18.13 -28.02
N GLY A 85 1.84 -17.63 -28.66
CA GLY A 85 0.47 -18.12 -28.56
C GLY A 85 -0.51 -17.10 -27.97
N VAL A 86 -1.63 -17.60 -27.44
CA VAL A 86 -2.69 -16.75 -26.89
C VAL A 86 -2.35 -16.36 -25.46
N ARG A 87 -2.11 -15.08 -25.22
CA ARG A 87 -2.02 -14.48 -23.88
C ARG A 87 -3.38 -13.98 -23.45
N THR A 88 -3.82 -14.33 -22.23
CA THR A 88 -5.05 -13.76 -21.64
C THR A 88 -4.77 -13.11 -20.30
N TRP A 89 -5.45 -11.99 -20.02
CA TRP A 89 -5.40 -11.34 -18.71
C TRP A 89 -6.75 -10.77 -18.30
N LYS A 90 -6.89 -10.53 -17.01
CA LYS A 90 -8.10 -9.98 -16.40
C LYS A 90 -7.75 -8.71 -15.63
N ARG A 91 -8.43 -7.61 -15.95
CA ARG A 91 -8.38 -6.34 -15.22
C ARG A 91 -9.60 -6.26 -14.31
N VAL A 92 -9.40 -5.90 -13.06
CA VAL A 92 -10.47 -5.66 -12.08
C VAL A 92 -10.38 -4.19 -11.64
N VAL A 93 -11.46 -3.45 -11.82
CA VAL A 93 -11.61 -2.06 -11.38
C VAL A 93 -12.59 -2.04 -10.23
N VAL A 94 -12.19 -1.49 -9.09
CA VAL A 94 -13.04 -1.37 -7.90
C VAL A 94 -13.13 0.10 -7.52
N GLU A 95 -14.33 0.68 -7.57
CA GLU A 95 -14.57 2.02 -7.01
C GLU A 95 -14.99 1.88 -5.56
N TYR A 96 -14.48 2.79 -4.74
CA TYR A 96 -14.84 2.93 -3.34
C TYR A 96 -15.50 4.30 -3.13
N ARG A 97 -16.38 4.40 -2.11
CA ARG A 97 -17.05 5.65 -1.72
C ARG A 97 -16.22 6.48 -0.78
#